data_AF-A0A954R971-F1
#
_entry.id   AF-A0A954R971-F1
#
_cell.length_a   1.000
_cell.length_b   1.000
_cell.length_c   1.000
_cell.angle_alpha   90.00
_cell.angle_beta   90.00
_cell.angle_gamma   90.00
#
_symmetry.space_group_name_H-M   'P 1'
#
loop_
_entity.id
_entity.type
_entity.pdbx_description
1 polymer ?
#
loop_
_entity_poly.entity_id
_entity_poly.type
_entity_poly.pdbx_seq_one_letter_code
_entity_poly.pdbx_strand_id
1 'polypeptide(L)'
;MLSPIKCPPFANQGSKAREPRRAFTLVELLVVIAIIGVLVALLLPAVQAARAAAWKTSCKNNLKQLGLALHGYHDSHKVFPPMRGGPDGLSWMGSSWHRGGDFAGTVQMLPYLDQH
;
A
#
# COMPACT_ATOMS: atom_id res chain seq x y z
N MET A 1 11.36 -31.72 -34.06
CA MET A 1 12.34 -31.93 -32.97
C MET A 1 11.68 -31.56 -31.65
N LEU A 2 10.95 -32.50 -31.02
CA LEU A 2 10.52 -32.40 -29.63
C LEU A 2 11.13 -33.60 -28.89
N SER A 3 12.04 -33.33 -27.96
CA SER A 3 12.52 -34.35 -27.02
C SER A 3 11.56 -34.40 -25.82
N PRO A 4 11.13 -35.59 -25.36
CA PRO A 4 10.32 -35.70 -24.15
C PRO A 4 11.16 -35.46 -22.89
N ILE A 5 10.68 -34.58 -22.01
CA ILE A 5 11.23 -34.37 -20.67
C ILE A 5 10.96 -35.63 -19.85
N LYS A 6 12.03 -36.36 -19.55
CA LYS A 6 12.05 -37.54 -18.67
C LYS A 6 12.06 -37.05 -17.22
N CYS A 7 10.97 -37.26 -16.47
CA CYS A 7 10.99 -37.09 -15.02
C CYS A 7 11.84 -38.21 -14.36
N PRO A 8 12.75 -37.90 -13.43
CA PRO A 8 13.44 -38.92 -12.65
C PRO A 8 12.53 -39.52 -11.56
N PRO A 9 12.77 -40.78 -11.15
CA PRO A 9 12.05 -41.41 -10.05
C PRO A 9 12.47 -40.82 -8.69
N PHE A 10 11.49 -40.62 -7.80
CA PHE A 10 11.73 -40.26 -6.41
C PHE A 10 12.54 -41.34 -5.71
N ALA A 11 13.80 -41.04 -5.40
CA ALA A 11 14.66 -41.90 -4.62
C ALA A 11 14.16 -42.00 -3.17
N ASN A 12 13.92 -43.24 -2.75
CA ASN A 12 13.53 -43.66 -1.41
C ASN A 12 14.64 -43.32 -0.39
N GLN A 13 14.38 -42.37 0.50
CA GLN A 13 15.30 -41.98 1.56
C GLN A 13 15.11 -42.91 2.77
N GLY A 14 16.07 -43.80 2.96
CA GLY A 14 16.12 -44.77 4.04
C GLY A 14 16.07 -44.14 5.45
N SER A 15 15.41 -44.87 6.34
CA SER A 15 15.22 -44.59 7.75
C SER A 15 16.55 -44.32 8.49
N LYS A 16 16.81 -43.06 8.84
CA LYS A 16 17.88 -42.70 9.80
C LYS A 16 17.45 -43.11 11.21
N ALA A 17 18.28 -43.92 11.88
CA ALA A 17 18.09 -44.30 13.28
C ALA A 17 17.88 -43.05 14.15
N ARG A 18 16.80 -43.07 14.95
CA ARG A 18 16.33 -41.94 15.75
C ARG A 18 17.24 -41.74 16.96
N GLU A 19 18.10 -40.73 16.89
CA GLU A 19 18.81 -40.19 18.04
C GLU A 19 17.81 -39.81 19.14
N PRO A 20 18.08 -40.10 20.43
CA PRO A 20 17.18 -39.79 21.53
C PRO A 20 17.03 -38.26 21.64
N ARG A 21 15.95 -37.73 21.07
CA ARG A 21 15.60 -36.32 21.17
C ARG A 21 15.33 -36.02 22.64
N ARG A 22 16.11 -35.11 23.25
CA ARG A 22 15.76 -34.49 24.52
C ARG A 22 14.35 -33.91 24.39
N ALA A 23 13.38 -34.53 25.05
CA ALA A 23 12.03 -34.00 25.12
C ALA A 23 12.06 -32.80 26.06
N PHE A 24 11.69 -31.63 25.54
CA PHE A 24 11.44 -30.45 26.34
C PHE A 24 10.40 -30.78 27.39
N THR A 25 10.65 -30.40 28.64
CA THR A 25 9.63 -30.52 29.68
C THR A 25 8.45 -29.62 29.30
N LEU A 26 7.22 -30.09 29.50
CA LEU A 26 6.02 -29.27 29.24
C LEU A 26 6.09 -27.90 29.94
N VAL A 27 6.80 -27.85 31.07
CA VAL A 27 7.05 -26.64 31.87
C VAL A 27 7.93 -25.63 31.14
N GLU A 28 9.02 -26.05 30.50
CA GLU A 28 9.88 -25.14 29.72
C GLU A 28 9.15 -24.53 28.53
N LEU A 29 8.26 -25.27 27.87
CA LEU A 29 7.44 -24.70 26.79
C LEU A 29 6.41 -23.70 27.33
N LEU A 30 5.81 -24.01 28.49
CA LEU A 30 4.76 -23.22 29.11
C LEU A 30 5.27 -21.84 29.56
N VAL A 31 6.48 -21.76 30.12
CA VAL A 31 7.07 -20.48 30.53
C VAL A 31 7.35 -19.57 29.34
N VAL A 32 7.78 -20.12 28.20
CA VAL A 32 8.08 -19.34 27.00
C VAL A 32 6.83 -18.71 26.42
N ILE A 33 5.74 -19.48 26.28
CA ILE A 33 4.47 -18.93 25.79
C ILE A 33 3.88 -17.91 26.76
N ALA A 34 4.09 -18.08 28.07
CA ALA A 34 3.65 -17.11 29.08
C ALA A 34 4.38 -15.77 28.94
N ILE A 35 5.71 -15.80 28.75
CA ILE A 35 6.51 -14.58 28.55
C ILE A 35 6.11 -13.88 27.25
N ILE A 36 5.98 -14.62 26.14
CA ILE A 36 5.54 -14.05 24.84
C ILE A 36 4.15 -13.41 24.97
N GLY A 37 3.22 -14.07 25.68
CA GLY A 37 1.88 -13.55 25.93
C GLY A 37 1.88 -12.21 26.68
N VAL A 38 2.70 -12.08 27.73
CA VAL A 38 2.83 -10.82 28.50
C VAL A 38 3.42 -9.70 27.63
N LEU A 39 4.47 -10.00 26.86
CA LEU A 39 5.08 -9.04 25.95
C LEU A 39 4.08 -8.53 24.91
N VAL A 40 3.31 -9.41 24.28
CA VAL A 40 2.30 -9.04 23.27
C VAL A 40 1.12 -8.29 23.88
N ALA A 41 0.67 -8.67 25.08
CA ALA A 41 -0.43 -7.99 25.78
C ALA A 41 -0.11 -6.51 26.08
N LEU A 42 1.15 -6.20 26.39
CA LEU A 42 1.60 -4.82 26.59
C LEU A 42 1.77 -4.05 25.27
N LEU A 43 2.03 -4.75 24.16
CA LEU A 43 2.24 -4.16 22.83
C LEU A 43 0.94 -3.88 22.07
N LEU A 44 -0.10 -4.71 22.23
CA LEU A 44 -1.39 -4.59 21.54
C LEU A 44 -2.04 -3.18 21.59
N PRO A 45 -2.14 -2.49 22.75
CA PRO A 45 -2.70 -1.14 22.79
C PRO A 45 -1.79 -0.10 22.10
N ALA A 46 -0.48 -0.28 22.11
CA ALA A 46 0.48 0.64 21.48
C ALA A 46 0.51 0.51 19.94
N VAL A 47 0.31 -0.70 19.41
CA VAL A 47 0.31 -0.96 17.96
C VAL A 47 -0.82 -0.22 17.23
N GLN A 48 -1.97 -0.03 17.89
CA GLN A 48 -3.10 0.69 17.31
C GLN A 48 -2.84 2.20 17.21
N ALA A 49 -2.19 2.77 18.22
CA ALA A 49 -1.75 4.17 18.20
C ALA A 49 -0.75 4.42 17.06
N ALA A 50 0.20 3.49 16.86
CA ALA A 50 1.17 3.55 15.77
C ALA A 50 0.49 3.44 14.39
N ARG A 51 -0.48 2.53 14.22
CA ARG A 51 -1.23 2.38 12.96
C ARG A 51 -2.06 3.61 12.63
N ALA A 52 -2.75 4.17 13.62
CA ALA A 52 -3.50 5.41 13.45
C ALA A 52 -2.58 6.60 13.12
N ALA A 53 -1.39 6.66 13.71
CA ALA A 53 -0.39 7.66 13.37
C ALA A 53 0.17 7.48 11.95
N ALA A 54 0.43 6.25 11.51
CA ALA A 54 0.93 5.96 10.17
C ALA A 54 -0.04 6.40 9.05
N TRP A 55 -1.34 6.11 9.19
CA TRP A 55 -2.36 6.57 8.24
C TRP A 55 -2.56 8.08 8.26
N LYS A 56 -2.48 8.71 9.44
CA LYS A 56 -2.47 10.18 9.57
C LYS A 56 -1.27 10.79 8.84
N THR A 57 -0.08 10.20 8.96
CA THR A 57 1.12 10.69 8.26
C THR A 57 1.02 10.52 6.75
N SER A 58 0.52 9.37 6.25
CA SER A 58 0.30 9.16 4.81
C SER A 58 -0.70 10.17 4.24
N CYS A 59 -1.84 10.38 4.89
CA CYS A 59 -2.83 11.37 4.45
C CYS A 59 -2.25 12.80 4.46
N LYS A 60 -1.51 13.17 5.52
CA LYS A 60 -0.84 14.48 5.59
C LYS A 60 0.20 14.67 4.49
N ASN A 61 0.94 13.63 4.12
CA ASN A 61 1.92 13.71 3.04
C ASN A 61 1.25 13.84 1.66
N ASN A 62 0.16 13.12 1.41
CA ASN A 62 -0.62 13.27 0.17
C ASN A 62 -1.16 14.70 0.03
N LEU A 63 -1.69 15.29 1.12
CA LEU A 63 -2.17 16.68 1.10
C LEU A 63 -1.03 17.69 0.85
N LYS A 64 0.16 17.43 1.38
CA LYS A 64 1.35 18.25 1.09
C LYS A 64 1.73 18.19 -0.39
N GLN A 65 1.74 16.99 -0.99
CA GLN A 65 2.02 16.82 -2.42
C GLN A 65 1.00 17.58 -3.29
N LEU A 66 -0.29 17.47 -2.98
CA LEU A 66 -1.34 18.24 -3.66
C LEU A 66 -1.15 19.75 -3.49
N GLY A 67 -0.81 20.22 -2.29
CA GLY A 67 -0.59 21.64 -2.00
C GLY A 67 0.60 22.23 -2.77
N LEU A 68 1.69 21.47 -2.90
CA LEU A 68 2.85 21.83 -3.70
C LEU A 68 2.51 21.89 -5.20
N ALA A 69 1.77 20.91 -5.71
CA ALA A 69 1.30 20.92 -7.10
C ALA A 69 0.36 22.11 -7.38
N LEU A 70 -0.50 22.46 -6.42
CA LEU A 70 -1.36 23.65 -6.46
C LEU A 70 -0.55 24.95 -6.52
N HIS A 71 0.49 25.07 -5.71
CA HIS A 71 1.37 26.25 -5.73
C HIS A 71 2.19 26.33 -7.02
N GLY A 72 2.71 25.20 -7.54
CA GLY A 72 3.44 25.16 -8.81
C GLY A 72 2.56 25.55 -10.01
N TYR A 73 1.31 25.09 -10.02
CA TYR A 73 0.32 25.48 -11.02
C TYR A 73 -0.02 26.97 -10.92
N HIS A 74 -0.29 27.46 -9.70
CA HIS A 74 -0.61 28.86 -9.47
C HIS A 74 0.55 29.81 -9.81
N ASP A 75 1.80 29.42 -9.57
CA ASP A 75 2.95 30.24 -9.94
C ASP A 75 3.07 30.41 -11.46
N SER A 76 2.83 29.34 -12.22
CA SER A 76 2.94 29.30 -13.68
C SER A 76 1.74 29.90 -14.42
N HIS A 77 0.52 29.65 -13.93
CA HIS A 77 -0.74 30.04 -14.60
C HIS A 77 -1.46 31.23 -13.94
N LYS A 78 -1.00 31.69 -12.75
CA LYS A 78 -1.60 32.78 -11.95
C LYS A 78 -3.09 32.60 -11.63
N VAL A 79 -3.60 31.39 -11.79
CA VAL A 79 -4.98 30.99 -11.50
C VAL A 79 -4.97 29.62 -10.83
N PHE A 80 -5.98 29.35 -10.01
CA PHE A 80 -6.20 28.02 -9.44
C PHE A 80 -6.82 27.07 -10.48
N PRO A 81 -6.60 25.75 -10.35
CA PRO A 81 -7.16 24.75 -11.26
C PRO A 81 -8.70 24.82 -11.25
N PRO A 82 -9.36 24.73 -12.40
CA PRO A 82 -10.82 24.63 -12.43
C PRO A 82 -11.26 23.29 -11.83
N MET A 83 -12.39 23.25 -11.10
CA MET A 83 -12.91 22.00 -10.53
C MET A 83 -13.39 21.03 -11.62
N ARG A 84 -13.86 21.56 -12.75
CA ARG A 84 -14.17 20.84 -13.99
C ARG A 84 -13.56 21.59 -15.17
N GLY A 85 -12.80 20.91 -16.01
CA GLY A 85 -12.29 21.46 -17.27
C GLY A 85 -13.23 21.07 -18.39
N GLY A 86 -13.80 22.04 -19.08
CA GLY A 86 -14.65 21.85 -20.25
C GLY A 86 -14.73 23.17 -21.03
N PRO A 87 -14.90 23.14 -22.35
CA PRO A 87 -14.81 24.33 -23.21
C PRO A 87 -15.83 25.44 -22.90
N ASP A 88 -16.85 25.18 -22.08
CA ASP A 88 -17.93 26.12 -21.77
C ASP A 88 -18.09 26.43 -20.26
N GLY A 89 -17.34 25.79 -19.35
CA GLY A 89 -17.50 26.00 -17.89
C GLY A 89 -18.90 25.66 -17.35
N LEU A 90 -19.77 25.07 -18.17
CA LEU A 90 -21.22 24.97 -17.98
C LEU A 90 -21.72 23.52 -17.86
N SER A 91 -20.82 22.57 -17.58
CA SER A 91 -21.07 21.12 -17.39
C SER A 91 -22.19 20.70 -16.40
N TRP A 92 -22.86 21.64 -15.72
CA TRP A 92 -24.06 21.39 -14.91
C TRP A 92 -25.37 21.53 -15.71
N MET A 93 -25.33 22.22 -16.85
CA MET A 93 -26.41 22.32 -17.83
C MET A 93 -26.19 21.21 -18.86
N GLY A 94 -26.99 20.16 -18.79
CA GLY A 94 -26.78 18.89 -19.49
C GLY A 94 -26.62 18.98 -21.01
N SER A 95 -25.39 19.14 -21.48
CA SER A 95 -24.95 18.84 -22.84
C SER A 95 -24.46 17.39 -22.90
N SER A 96 -25.42 16.47 -22.90
CA SER A 96 -25.23 15.01 -22.82
C SER A 96 -24.75 14.35 -24.13
N TRP A 97 -23.85 14.96 -24.91
CA TRP A 97 -23.33 14.33 -26.14
C TRP A 97 -21.87 14.71 -26.42
N HIS A 98 -20.97 13.77 -26.09
CA HIS A 98 -19.63 13.57 -26.65
C HIS A 98 -18.87 14.81 -27.17
N ARG A 99 -17.98 15.36 -26.33
CA ARG A 99 -16.70 15.88 -26.82
C ARG A 99 -15.63 15.46 -25.81
N GLY A 100 -14.68 14.61 -26.23
CA GLY A 100 -13.65 14.03 -25.38
C GLY A 100 -12.66 15.07 -24.84
N GLY A 101 -13.09 15.90 -23.90
CA GLY A 101 -12.31 16.99 -23.34
C GLY A 101 -12.71 17.40 -21.93
N ASP A 102 -13.70 16.72 -21.31
CA ASP A 102 -14.10 16.95 -19.91
C ASP A 102 -13.08 16.35 -18.94
N PHE A 103 -11.83 16.77 -19.04
CA PHE A 103 -10.83 16.42 -18.05
C PHE A 103 -11.20 17.15 -16.75
N ALA A 104 -11.12 16.44 -15.62
CA ALA A 104 -11.14 17.12 -14.33
C ALA A 104 -10.07 18.22 -14.39
N GLY A 105 -10.35 19.46 -13.98
CA GLY A 105 -9.34 20.52 -14.12
C GLY A 105 -8.11 20.27 -13.25
N THR A 106 -8.17 19.28 -12.35
CA THR A 106 -7.03 18.66 -11.68
C THR A 106 -6.04 17.95 -12.64
N VAL A 107 -6.45 17.54 -13.83
CA VAL A 107 -5.57 16.98 -14.88
C VAL A 107 -4.55 18.01 -15.37
N GLN A 108 -4.87 19.31 -15.32
CA GLN A 108 -3.92 20.38 -15.64
C GLN A 108 -2.79 20.49 -14.60
N MET A 109 -2.98 19.90 -13.43
CA MET A 109 -1.97 19.84 -12.35
C MET A 109 -1.15 18.57 -12.38
N LEU A 110 -1.55 17.57 -13.19
CA LEU A 110 -0.85 16.30 -13.34
C LEU A 110 0.66 16.44 -13.59
N PRO A 111 1.16 17.36 -14.44
CA PRO A 111 2.60 17.55 -14.60
C PRO A 111 3.32 18.04 -13.33
N TYR A 112 2.62 18.67 -12.39
CA TYR A 112 3.18 19.15 -11.11
C TYR A 112 3.04 18.13 -9.98
N LEU A 113 2.26 17.06 -10.15
CA LEU A 113 2.11 15.99 -9.16
C LEU A 113 3.22 14.94 -9.21
N ASP A 114 3.88 14.80 -10.37
CA ASP A 114 4.93 13.79 -10.62
C ASP A 114 6.35 14.33 -10.41
N GLN A 115 6.51 15.61 -10.07
CA GLN A 115 7.82 16.28 -10.00
C GLN A 115 8.64 16.03 -8.71
N HIS A 116 8.21 15.16 -7.79
CA HIS A 116 8.92 14.87 -6.53
C HIS A 116 8.79 13.43 -6.03
#